data_AF-A0A518DDD3-F1
#
_entry.id   AF-A0A518DDD3-F1
#
_cell.length_a   1.000
_cell.length_b   1.000
_cell.length_c   1.000
_cell.angle_alpha   90.00
_cell.angle_beta   90.00
_cell.angle_gamma   90.00
#
_symmetry.space_group_name_H-M   'P 1'
#
loop_
_entity.id
_entity.type
_entity.pdbx_description
1 polymer ?
#
loop_
_entity_poly.entity_id
_entity_poly.type
_entity_poly.pdbx_seq_one_letter_code
_entity_poly.pdbx_strand_id
1 'polypeptide(L)'
;MPWRTRRNGARYFYESIRVNGATRDVYWGAGPEAQQRAAEIEAQKLHRRRATELTRTLRARSAAVRRANQQLKNQVTQAALAAGFQKRHGRWRTR
;
A
#
# COMPACT_ATOMS: atom_id res chain seq x y z
N MET A 1 -17.37 -14.14 6.54
CA MET A 1 -16.67 -15.34 6.03
C MET A 1 -17.35 -15.77 4.73
N PRO A 2 -16.60 -16.04 3.66
CA PRO A 2 -17.19 -16.33 2.35
C PRO A 2 -17.81 -17.74 2.27
N TRP A 3 -17.39 -18.66 3.13
CA TRP A 3 -18.06 -19.95 3.31
C TRP A 3 -19.25 -19.83 4.26
N ARG A 4 -20.42 -20.33 3.84
CA ARG A 4 -21.64 -20.45 4.65
C ARG A 4 -22.05 -21.91 4.77
N THR A 5 -22.37 -22.37 5.97
CA THR A 5 -22.83 -23.74 6.23
C THR A 5 -24.34 -23.74 6.43
N ARG A 6 -25.06 -24.62 5.73
CA ARG A 6 -26.50 -24.84 5.93
C ARG A 6 -26.75 -25.85 7.06
N ARG A 7 -28.01 -25.92 7.52
CA ARG A 7 -28.46 -26.83 8.60
C ARG A 7 -28.15 -28.31 8.37
N ASN A 8 -28.01 -28.74 7.11
CA ASN A 8 -27.64 -30.09 6.71
C ASN A 8 -26.12 -30.34 6.62
N GLY A 9 -25.29 -29.40 7.08
CA GLY A 9 -23.82 -29.51 7.02
C GLY A 9 -23.20 -29.13 5.68
N ALA A 10 -24.00 -28.87 4.64
CA ALA A 10 -23.48 -28.47 3.34
C ALA A 10 -22.84 -27.08 3.40
N ARG A 11 -21.61 -26.96 2.88
CA ARG A 11 -20.83 -25.71 2.89
C ARG A 11 -20.77 -25.11 1.50
N TYR A 12 -21.17 -23.85 1.38
CA TYR A 12 -21.24 -23.11 0.14
C TYR A 12 -20.35 -21.88 0.14
N PHE A 13 -19.76 -21.56 -1.00
CA PHE A 13 -18.92 -20.39 -1.16
C PHE A 13 -19.69 -19.22 -1.77
N TYR A 14 -19.51 -18.05 -1.18
CA TYR A 14 -19.97 -16.77 -1.68
C TYR A 14 -18.78 -15.82 -1.82
N GLU A 15 -18.68 -15.18 -2.98
CA GLU A 15 -17.69 -14.15 -3.25
C GLU A 15 -18.37 -12.78 -3.30
N SER A 16 -17.94 -11.85 -2.45
CA SER A 16 -18.39 -10.47 -2.53
C SER A 16 -17.58 -9.72 -3.59
N ILE A 17 -18.22 -9.36 -4.70
CA ILE A 17 -17.64 -8.57 -5.79
C ILE A 17 -18.27 -7.18 -5.85
N ARG A 18 -17.56 -6.20 -6.41
CA ARG A 18 -18.14 -4.88 -6.72
C ARG A 18 -18.58 -4.85 -8.18
N VAL A 19 -19.86 -4.56 -8.40
CA VAL A 19 -20.47 -4.37 -9.73
C VAL A 19 -21.10 -3.00 -9.75
N ASN A 20 -20.65 -2.12 -10.64
CA ASN A 20 -21.15 -0.74 -10.79
C ASN A 20 -21.18 0.04 -9.47
N GLY A 21 -20.11 -0.05 -8.68
CA GLY A 21 -19.97 0.65 -7.39
C GLY A 21 -20.68 -0.01 -6.21
N ALA A 22 -21.63 -0.92 -6.45
CA ALA A 22 -22.33 -1.67 -5.41
C ALA A 22 -21.64 -3.02 -5.13
N THR A 23 -21.63 -3.44 -3.86
CA THR A 23 -21.15 -4.77 -3.47
C THR A 23 -22.26 -5.80 -3.67
N ARG A 24 -21.97 -6.91 -4.35
CA ARG A 24 -22.88 -8.05 -4.57
C ARG A 24 -22.21 -9.35 -4.16
N ASP A 25 -22.97 -10.25 -3.56
CA ASP A 25 -22.51 -11.60 -3.23
C ASP A 25 -22.84 -12.56 -4.39
N VAL A 26 -21.81 -13.14 -5.00
CA VAL A 26 -21.93 -14.17 -6.03
C VAL A 26 -21.83 -15.54 -5.39
N TYR A 27 -22.80 -16.40 -5.67
CA TYR A 27 -22.84 -17.76 -5.18
C TYR A 27 -22.07 -18.70 -6.11
N TRP A 28 -21.08 -19.40 -5.58
CA TRP A 28 -20.25 -20.35 -6.30
C TRP A 28 -20.58 -21.81 -5.98
N GLY A 29 -21.62 -22.05 -5.17
CA GLY A 29 -22.03 -23.41 -4.84
C GLY A 29 -21.13 -24.10 -3.83
N ALA A 30 -21.24 -25.42 -3.82
CA ALA A 30 -20.45 -26.35 -3.03
C ALA A 30 -19.76 -27.31 -4.00
N GLY A 31 -18.47 -27.58 -3.81
CA GLY A 31 -17.71 -28.49 -4.68
C GLY A 31 -16.32 -27.98 -5.05
N PRO A 32 -15.62 -28.69 -5.95
CA PRO A 32 -14.25 -28.40 -6.34
C PRO A 32 -14.06 -26.98 -6.91
N GLU A 33 -15.01 -26.50 -7.71
CA GLU A 33 -14.96 -25.16 -8.30
C GLU A 33 -15.00 -24.06 -7.22
N ALA A 34 -15.90 -24.20 -6.24
CA ALA A 34 -15.96 -23.30 -5.09
C ALA A 34 -14.68 -23.31 -4.25
N GLN A 35 -14.03 -24.47 -4.11
CA GLN A 35 -12.76 -24.61 -3.40
C GLN A 35 -11.60 -23.94 -4.14
N GLN A 36 -11.51 -24.14 -5.45
CA GLN A 36 -10.51 -23.50 -6.30
C GLN A 36 -10.67 -21.98 -6.24
N ARG A 37 -11.88 -21.46 -6.39
CA ARG A 37 -12.15 -20.03 -6.31
C ARG A 37 -11.78 -19.45 -4.94
N ALA A 38 -12.10 -20.15 -3.86
CA ALA A 38 -11.71 -19.74 -2.53
C ALA A 38 -10.18 -19.67 -2.35
N ALA A 39 -9.45 -20.66 -2.90
CA ALA A 39 -7.99 -20.70 -2.85
C ALA A 39 -7.35 -19.55 -3.63
N GLU A 40 -7.87 -19.24 -4.82
CA GLU A 40 -7.43 -18.10 -5.64
C GLU A 40 -7.59 -16.77 -4.88
N ILE A 41 -8.73 -16.57 -4.23
CA ILE A 41 -9.01 -15.33 -3.49
C ILE A 41 -8.07 -15.18 -2.29
N GLU A 42 -7.80 -16.27 -1.56
CA GLU A 42 -6.85 -16.23 -0.44
C GLU A 42 -5.42 -15.96 -0.93
N ALA A 43 -4.99 -16.56 -2.06
CA ALA A 43 -3.72 -16.24 -2.68
C ALA A 43 -3.63 -14.75 -3.06
N GLN A 44 -4.66 -14.20 -3.70
CA GLN A 44 -4.73 -12.77 -4.04
C GLN A 44 -4.71 -11.87 -2.80
N LYS A 45 -5.38 -12.25 -1.72
CA LYS A 45 -5.33 -11.50 -0.45
C LYS A 45 -3.93 -11.51 0.14
N LEU A 46 -3.25 -12.65 0.12
CA LEU A 46 -1.88 -12.77 0.59
C LEU A 46 -0.92 -11.87 -0.21
N HIS A 47 -1.00 -11.91 -1.55
CA HIS A 47 -0.21 -11.02 -2.41
C HIS A 47 -0.48 -9.55 -2.12
N ARG A 48 -1.75 -9.15 -1.99
CA ARG A 48 -2.12 -7.77 -1.63
C ARG A 48 -1.55 -7.35 -0.29
N ARG A 49 -1.67 -8.19 0.75
CA ARG A 49 -1.12 -7.91 2.08
C ARG A 49 0.40 -7.71 2.02
N ARG A 50 1.13 -8.60 1.34
CA ARG A 50 2.59 -8.47 1.16
C ARG A 50 2.96 -7.17 0.44
N ALA A 51 2.25 -6.82 -0.63
CA ALA A 51 2.50 -5.59 -1.38
C ALA A 51 2.20 -4.33 -0.54
N THR A 52 1.09 -4.32 0.22
CA THR A 52 0.75 -3.23 1.14
C THR A 52 1.81 -3.06 2.23
N GLU A 53 2.27 -4.17 2.82
CA GLU A 53 3.31 -4.14 3.85
C GLU A 53 4.64 -3.61 3.31
N LEU A 54 5.08 -4.09 2.14
CA LEU A 54 6.27 -3.59 1.48
C LEU A 54 6.16 -2.09 1.15
N THR A 55 5.01 -1.66 0.65
CA THR A 55 4.76 -0.23 0.36
C THR A 55 4.82 0.60 1.64
N ARG A 56 4.25 0.10 2.74
CA ARG A 56 4.27 0.78 4.04
C ARG A 56 5.70 0.94 4.55
N THR A 57 6.51 -0.12 4.50
CA THR A 57 7.91 -0.07 4.96
C THR A 57 8.76 0.86 4.10
N LEU A 58 8.60 0.82 2.77
CA LEU A 58 9.28 1.72 1.85
C LEU A 58 8.88 3.19 2.08
N ARG A 59 7.58 3.48 2.28
CA ARG A 59 7.12 4.85 2.58
C ARG A 59 7.74 5.40 3.86
N ALA A 60 7.81 4.59 4.92
CA ALA A 60 8.43 5.00 6.18
C ALA A 60 9.93 5.32 6.00
N ARG A 61 10.68 4.46 5.30
CA ARG A 61 12.10 4.67 5.00
C ARG A 61 12.32 5.92 4.13
N SER A 62 11.53 6.09 3.07
CA SER A 62 11.58 7.27 2.20
C SER A 62 11.27 8.56 2.95
N ALA A 63 10.34 8.53 3.91
CA ALA A 63 10.06 9.69 4.76
C ALA A 63 11.21 10.03 5.70
N ALA A 64 11.92 9.02 6.23
CA ALA A 64 13.12 9.24 7.04
C ALA A 64 14.26 9.88 6.22
N VAL A 65 14.57 9.32 5.05
CA VAL A 65 15.60 9.87 4.14
C VAL A 65 15.27 11.31 3.72
N ARG A 66 14.00 11.59 3.41
CA ARG A 66 13.56 12.94 3.04
C ARG A 66 13.80 13.95 4.16
N ARG A 67 13.49 13.58 5.41
CA ARG A 67 13.74 14.42 6.59
C ARG A 67 15.23 14.68 6.79
N ALA A 68 16.05 13.63 6.74
CA ALA A 68 17.51 13.75 6.85
C ALA A 68 18.09 14.66 5.75
N ASN A 69 17.69 14.47 4.49
CA ASN A 69 18.11 15.31 3.37
C ASN A 69 17.70 16.78 3.55
N GLN A 70 16.50 17.03 4.09
CA GLN A 70 16.06 18.41 4.35
C GLN A 70 16.90 19.06 5.45
N GLN A 71 17.19 18.33 6.53
CA GLN A 71 18.04 18.82 7.61
C GLN A 71 19.46 19.14 7.11
N LEU A 72 20.06 18.25 6.32
CA LEU A 72 21.37 18.48 5.73
C LEU A 72 21.37 19.69 4.79
N LYS A 73 20.34 19.84 3.94
CA LYS A 73 20.18 21.02 3.09
C LYS A 73 20.13 22.31 3.91
N ASN A 74 19.42 22.31 5.03
CA ASN A 74 19.33 23.47 5.91
C ASN A 74 20.70 23.80 6.52
N GLN A 75 21.44 22.80 7.00
CA GLN A 75 22.78 22.97 7.56
C GLN A 75 23.77 23.53 6.53
N VAL A 76 23.79 22.97 5.32
CA VAL A 76 24.63 23.48 4.22
C VAL A 76 24.25 24.91 3.85
N THR A 77 22.95 25.21 3.81
CA THR A 77 22.45 26.55 3.52
C THR A 77 22.91 27.55 4.58
N GLN A 78 22.82 27.19 5.87
CA GLN A 78 23.29 28.03 6.98
C GLN A 78 24.81 28.24 6.93
N ALA A 79 25.59 27.20 6.68
CA ALA A 79 27.04 27.30 6.54
C ALA A 79 27.44 28.19 5.36
N ALA A 80 26.77 28.05 4.21
CA ALA A 80 27.00 28.89 3.04
C ALA A 80 26.67 30.37 3.32
N LEU A 81 25.55 30.65 3.99
CA LEU A 81 25.19 32.01 4.41
C LEU A 81 26.22 32.60 5.39
N ALA A 82 26.69 31.82 6.36
CA ALA A 82 27.72 32.24 7.31
C ALA A 82 29.07 32.55 6.62
N ALA A 83 29.39 31.80 5.56
CA ALA A 83 30.56 32.06 4.71
C ALA A 83 30.36 33.22 3.72
N GLY A 84 29.23 33.96 3.78
CA GLY A 84 28.98 35.14 2.95
C GLY A 84 28.43 34.83 1.56
N PHE A 85 28.00 33.59 1.29
CA PHE A 85 27.28 33.28 0.06
C PHE A 85 25.81 33.66 0.16
N GLN A 86 25.21 34.08 -0.95
CA GLN A 86 23.80 34.36 -1.10
C GLN A 86 23.20 33.52 -2.22
N LYS A 87 21.93 33.14 -2.07
CA LYS A 87 21.23 32.35 -3.09
C LYS A 87 20.39 33.26 -3.98
N ARG A 88 20.75 33.37 -5.27
CA ARG A 88 20.03 34.17 -6.28
C ARG A 88 19.59 33.29 -7.45
N HIS A 89 18.31 33.29 -7.79
CA HIS A 89 17.71 32.43 -8.83
C HIS A 89 18.11 30.95 -8.71
N GLY A 90 18.12 30.43 -7.48
CA GLY A 90 18.47 29.02 -7.22
C GLY A 90 19.96 28.70 -7.21
N ARG A 91 20.85 29.64 -7.56
CA ARG A 91 22.31 29.47 -7.57
C ARG A 91 22.95 30.21 -6.40
N TRP A 92 23.99 29.61 -5.81
CA TRP A 92 24.83 30.27 -4.81
C TRP A 92 25.79 31.24 -5.49
N ARG A 93 25.95 32.44 -4.93
CA ARG A 93 26.83 33.51 -5.38
C ARG A 93 27.57 34.03 -4.15
N THR A 94 28.83 34.43 -4.29
CA THR A 94 29.48 35.24 -3.25
C THR A 94 28.80 36.60 -3.18
N ARG A 95 28.84 37.23 -2.00
CA ARG A 95 28.33 38.59 -1.83
C ARG A 95 29.09 39.59 -2.70
#